data_AF-A0A269XPP7-F1
#
_entry.id   AF-A0A269XPP7-F1
#
_cell.length_a   1.000
_cell.length_b   1.000
_cell.length_c   1.000
_cell.angle_alpha   90.00
_cell.angle_beta   90.00
_cell.angle_gamma   90.00
#
_symmetry.space_group_name_H-M   'P 1'
#
loop_
_entity.id
_entity.type
_entity.pdbx_description
1 polymer ?
#
loop_
_entity_poly.entity_id
_entity_poly.type
_entity_poly.pdbx_seq_one_letter_code
_entity_poly.pdbx_strand_id
1 'polypeptide(L)'
;MFRSRPSTRRRLITGAARLAALSSAATLMPPHVRKLMAQTPKRAGSLKDIKHVVLLMQENRSFDHYFGTLSGVRGFNDPNALTLKNGKSVFYQPDPENYHSGYLLPFHLDTKTTNAQKLPSTSHAWNVQHIAWNGGRMDQWLLAHRLVDKENAPYVMGYFKREDIPFHYALADAFTICDSYHCSVLGPTGPNRLYYMTGMIDPDGTSGGPSTRLRTY
;
A
#
# COMPACT_ATOMS: atom_id res chain seq x y z
N MET A 1 -29.01 30.68 -28.94
CA MET A 1 -27.77 31.18 -29.58
C MET A 1 -26.58 30.81 -28.69
N PHE A 2 -25.94 29.65 -28.92
CA PHE A 2 -24.80 29.21 -28.11
C PHE A 2 -23.50 29.79 -28.70
N ARG A 3 -22.87 30.74 -27.99
CA ARG A 3 -21.53 31.24 -28.35
C ARG A 3 -20.49 30.17 -28.01
N SER A 4 -19.77 29.68 -29.02
CA SER A 4 -18.58 28.86 -28.83
C SER A 4 -17.47 29.73 -28.21
N ARG A 5 -16.92 29.31 -27.07
CA ARG A 5 -15.75 29.95 -26.47
C ARG A 5 -14.49 29.55 -27.26
N PRO A 6 -13.61 30.48 -27.67
CA PRO A 6 -12.43 30.17 -28.47
C PRO A 6 -11.44 29.28 -27.71
N SER A 7 -10.89 28.27 -28.40
CA SER A 7 -9.88 27.36 -27.86
C SER A 7 -8.52 28.05 -27.74
N THR A 8 -7.99 28.20 -26.53
CA THR A 8 -6.68 28.82 -26.27
C THR A 8 -5.54 27.79 -26.41
N ARG A 9 -4.33 28.21 -26.84
CA ARG A 9 -3.13 27.34 -26.95
C ARG A 9 -2.84 26.53 -25.68
N ARG A 10 -3.01 27.14 -24.50
CA ARG A 10 -2.85 26.47 -23.20
C ARG A 10 -3.80 25.29 -23.02
N ARG A 11 -5.03 25.39 -23.54
CA ARG A 11 -6.06 24.34 -23.47
C ARG A 11 -5.77 23.21 -24.46
N LEU A 12 -5.20 23.53 -25.62
CA LEU A 12 -4.70 22.55 -26.59
C LEU A 12 -3.51 21.78 -26.03
N ILE A 13 -2.52 22.47 -25.45
CA ILE A 13 -1.31 21.85 -24.88
C ILE A 13 -1.67 20.99 -23.66
N THR A 14 -2.51 21.49 -22.75
CA THR A 14 -2.98 20.68 -21.60
C THR A 14 -3.86 19.51 -22.03
N GLY A 15 -4.69 19.67 -23.06
CA GLY A 15 -5.48 18.58 -23.63
C GLY A 15 -4.60 17.50 -24.29
N ALA A 16 -3.62 17.91 -25.10
CA ALA A 16 -2.67 17.02 -25.77
C ALA A 16 -1.78 16.28 -24.76
N ALA A 17 -1.28 16.98 -23.74
CA ALA A 17 -0.50 16.35 -22.66
C ALA A 17 -1.32 15.31 -21.88
N ARG A 18 -2.60 15.59 -21.59
CA ARG A 18 -3.51 14.62 -20.94
C ARG A 18 -3.76 13.40 -21.81
N LEU A 19 -4.02 13.60 -23.11
CA LEU A 19 -4.23 12.51 -24.06
C LEU A 19 -2.96 11.64 -24.20
N ALA A 20 -1.79 12.26 -24.37
CA ALA A 20 -0.52 11.54 -24.48
C ALA A 20 -0.17 10.74 -23.20
N ALA A 21 -0.43 11.31 -22.02
CA ALA A 21 -0.23 10.63 -20.73
C ALA A 21 -1.18 9.42 -20.57
N LEU A 22 -2.44 9.54 -21.00
CA LEU A 22 -3.40 8.43 -20.96
C LEU A 22 -3.00 7.29 -21.92
N SER A 23 -2.53 7.63 -23.13
CA SER A 23 -2.08 6.64 -24.12
C SER A 23 -0.86 5.83 -23.65
N SER A 24 0.10 6.50 -23.03
CA SER A 24 1.33 5.88 -22.53
C SER A 24 1.13 5.12 -21.22
N ALA A 25 0.18 5.54 -20.37
CA ALA A 25 -0.26 4.74 -19.23
C ALA A 25 -0.98 3.46 -19.67
N ALA A 26 -1.85 3.53 -20.70
CA ALA A 26 -2.49 2.35 -21.27
C ALA A 26 -1.43 1.36 -21.77
N THR A 27 -0.43 1.83 -22.52
CA THR A 27 0.95 1.28 -22.63
C THR A 27 1.37 0.11 -21.74
N LEU A 28 1.40 0.43 -20.46
CA LEU A 28 2.08 -0.32 -19.40
C LEU A 28 1.12 -1.30 -18.72
N MET A 29 -0.16 -1.24 -19.04
CA MET A 29 -1.15 -2.15 -18.48
C MET A 29 -1.15 -3.50 -19.23
N PRO A 30 -1.34 -4.62 -18.51
CA PRO A 30 -1.55 -5.92 -19.12
C PRO A 30 -2.72 -5.90 -20.12
N PRO A 31 -2.65 -6.65 -21.24
CA PRO A 31 -3.68 -6.63 -22.28
C PRO A 31 -5.11 -6.87 -21.75
N HIS A 32 -5.26 -7.74 -20.74
CA HIS A 32 -6.55 -8.02 -20.12
C HIS A 32 -7.11 -6.83 -19.33
N VAL A 33 -6.26 -6.08 -18.62
CA VAL A 33 -6.67 -4.88 -17.88
C VAL A 33 -7.04 -3.76 -18.85
N ARG A 34 -6.28 -3.57 -19.93
CA ARG A 34 -6.64 -2.61 -21.00
C ARG A 34 -7.99 -2.93 -21.63
N LYS A 35 -8.23 -4.19 -21.98
CA LYS A 35 -9.49 -4.63 -22.58
C LYS A 35 -10.67 -4.34 -21.64
N LEU A 36 -10.46 -4.46 -20.34
CA LEU A 36 -11.47 -4.22 -19.32
C LEU A 36 -11.73 -2.73 -19.11
N MET A 37 -10.68 -1.91 -19.06
CA MET A 37 -10.77 -0.45 -19.00
C MET A 37 -11.45 0.18 -20.22
N ALA A 38 -11.34 -0.47 -21.39
CA ALA A 38 -12.01 -0.03 -22.62
C ALA A 38 -13.50 -0.39 -22.66
N GLN A 39 -14.01 -1.22 -21.73
CA GLN A 39 -15.43 -1.56 -21.70
C GLN A 39 -16.22 -0.39 -21.13
N THR A 40 -17.36 -0.10 -21.76
CA THR A 40 -18.32 0.86 -21.22
C THR A 40 -18.80 0.37 -19.85
N PRO A 41 -18.84 1.22 -18.81
CA PRO A 41 -19.35 0.81 -17.50
C PRO A 41 -20.74 0.22 -17.68
N LYS A 42 -20.90 -1.06 -17.36
CA LYS A 42 -22.24 -1.65 -17.28
C LYS A 42 -23.03 -0.89 -16.21
N ARG A 43 -24.33 -0.69 -16.45
CA ARG A 43 -25.27 -0.12 -15.48
C ARG A 43 -25.03 -0.77 -14.11
N ALA A 44 -25.05 0.01 -13.03
CA ALA A 44 -24.81 -0.50 -11.68
C ALA A 44 -25.74 -1.71 -11.42
N GLY A 45 -25.14 -2.90 -11.36
CA GLY A 45 -25.84 -4.13 -11.04
C GLY A 45 -26.18 -4.18 -9.55
N SER A 46 -27.05 -5.11 -9.19
CA SER A 46 -27.33 -5.44 -7.79
C SER A 46 -26.36 -6.49 -7.26
N LEU A 47 -26.26 -6.65 -5.94
CA LEU A 47 -25.49 -7.76 -5.34
C LEU A 47 -25.97 -9.14 -5.83
N LYS A 48 -27.23 -9.27 -6.28
CA LYS A 48 -27.79 -10.52 -6.85
C LYS A 48 -27.16 -10.92 -8.18
N ASP A 49 -26.49 -9.98 -8.85
CA ASP A 49 -25.80 -10.21 -10.13
C ASP A 49 -24.41 -10.85 -9.93
N ILE A 50 -23.87 -10.84 -8.70
CA ILE A 50 -22.61 -11.49 -8.36
C ILE A 50 -22.83 -13.00 -8.26
N LYS A 51 -22.16 -13.77 -9.12
CA LYS A 51 -22.25 -15.24 -9.13
C LYS A 51 -21.05 -15.93 -8.48
N HIS A 52 -19.89 -15.27 -8.54
CA HIS A 52 -18.64 -15.79 -8.00
C HIS A 52 -17.88 -14.67 -7.30
N VAL A 53 -17.32 -15.00 -6.15
CA VAL A 53 -16.36 -14.15 -5.44
C VAL A 53 -15.05 -14.92 -5.42
N VAL A 54 -14.02 -14.37 -6.04
CA VAL A 54 -12.67 -14.93 -6.00
C VAL A 54 -11.86 -14.14 -4.99
N LEU A 55 -11.35 -14.87 -4.01
CA LEU A 55 -10.66 -14.34 -2.85
C LEU A 55 -9.15 -14.63 -3.01
N LEU A 56 -8.37 -13.57 -3.28
CA LEU A 56 -6.92 -13.64 -3.45
C LEU A 56 -6.24 -12.97 -2.26
N MET A 57 -5.48 -13.74 -1.48
CA MET A 57 -4.69 -13.24 -0.35
C MET A 57 -3.21 -13.23 -0.69
N GLN A 58 -2.60 -12.04 -0.66
CA GLN A 58 -1.16 -11.84 -0.85
C GLN A 58 -0.42 -11.80 0.51
N GLU A 59 0.91 -11.73 0.45
CA GLU A 59 1.85 -11.77 1.59
C GLU A 59 3.14 -11.00 1.22
N ASN A 60 3.95 -10.40 2.10
CA ASN A 60 3.66 -9.51 3.24
C ASN A 60 3.99 -8.07 2.80
N ARG A 61 2.98 -7.26 2.46
CA ARG A 61 3.19 -5.90 1.94
C ARG A 61 2.17 -4.94 2.54
N SER A 62 2.65 -3.82 3.09
CA SER A 62 1.77 -2.77 3.61
C SER A 62 1.14 -1.98 2.47
N PHE A 63 0.06 -1.25 2.76
CA PHE A 63 -0.59 -0.39 1.78
C PHE A 63 0.38 0.67 1.24
N ASP A 64 1.08 1.39 2.12
CA ASP A 64 2.02 2.44 1.73
C ASP A 64 3.19 1.94 0.89
N HIS A 65 3.62 0.69 1.11
CA HIS A 65 4.68 0.07 0.33
C HIS A 65 4.28 -0.13 -1.15
N TYR A 66 3.01 -0.40 -1.45
CA TYR A 66 2.53 -0.54 -2.83
C TYR A 66 1.90 0.73 -3.39
N PHE A 67 1.13 1.44 -2.59
CA PHE A 67 0.21 2.47 -3.06
C PHE A 67 0.36 3.80 -2.33
N GLY A 68 1.37 3.99 -1.47
CA GLY A 68 1.59 5.25 -0.75
C GLY A 68 1.79 6.46 -1.67
N THR A 69 2.16 6.23 -2.94
CA THR A 69 2.29 7.28 -3.97
C THR A 69 1.11 7.36 -4.94
N LEU A 70 0.09 6.51 -4.79
CA LEU A 70 -1.09 6.53 -5.66
C LEU A 70 -1.91 7.80 -5.42
N SER A 71 -2.32 8.48 -6.50
CA SER A 71 -3.14 9.68 -6.37
C SER A 71 -4.55 9.32 -5.86
N GLY A 72 -5.06 10.08 -4.88
CA GLY A 72 -6.42 9.91 -4.35
C GLY A 72 -6.55 8.98 -3.16
N VAL A 73 -5.46 8.37 -2.69
CA VAL A 73 -5.45 7.59 -1.44
C VAL A 73 -4.84 8.41 -0.30
N ARG A 74 -5.10 7.99 0.94
CA ARG A 74 -4.38 8.47 2.13
C ARG A 74 -2.97 7.88 2.18
N GLY A 75 -2.08 8.45 1.37
CA GLY A 75 -0.68 8.04 1.25
C GLY A 75 0.31 9.11 1.72
N PHE A 76 1.51 9.13 1.14
CA PHE A 76 2.61 10.00 1.57
C PHE A 76 2.35 11.51 1.42
N ASN A 77 1.36 11.89 0.62
CA ASN A 77 0.92 13.28 0.43
C ASN A 77 -0.41 13.59 1.16
N ASP A 78 -0.87 12.74 2.07
CA ASP A 78 -2.07 13.02 2.87
C ASP A 78 -1.84 14.24 3.78
N PRO A 79 -2.58 15.35 3.59
CA PRO A 79 -2.45 16.54 4.44
C PRO A 79 -2.91 16.28 5.88
N ASN A 80 -3.68 15.20 6.11
CA ASN A 80 -4.18 14.80 7.42
C ASN A 80 -3.35 13.67 8.06
N ALA A 81 -2.19 13.34 7.50
CA ALA A 81 -1.28 12.38 8.09
C ALA A 81 -0.97 12.76 9.56
N LEU A 82 -0.90 11.76 10.43
CA LEU A 82 -0.62 11.96 11.86
C LEU A 82 0.63 12.83 12.05
N THR A 83 0.54 13.83 12.94
CA THR A 83 1.69 14.64 13.34
C THR A 83 2.30 14.07 14.62
N LEU A 84 3.60 13.79 14.58
CA LEU A 84 4.37 13.31 15.72
C LEU A 84 4.58 14.44 16.74
N LYS A 85 4.99 14.08 17.96
CA LYS A 85 5.27 15.05 19.04
C LYS A 85 6.31 16.12 18.67
N ASN A 86 7.20 15.82 17.74
CA ASN A 86 8.22 16.73 17.23
C ASN A 86 7.70 17.69 16.13
N GLY A 87 6.39 17.69 15.85
CA GLY A 87 5.74 18.53 14.84
C GLY A 87 5.92 18.06 13.39
N LYS A 88 6.62 16.95 13.15
CA LYS A 88 6.77 16.37 11.82
C LYS A 88 5.64 15.40 11.51
N SER A 89 5.36 15.18 10.23
CA SER A 89 4.48 14.10 9.79
C SER A 89 5.01 12.74 10.27
N VAL A 90 4.12 11.77 10.49
CA VAL A 90 4.41 10.38 10.85
C VAL A 90 5.41 9.73 9.89
N PHE A 91 5.54 10.20 8.66
CA PHE A 91 6.53 9.65 7.72
C PHE A 91 7.98 9.98 8.11
N TYR A 92 8.23 10.98 8.95
CA TYR A 92 9.57 11.27 9.51
C TYR A 92 9.87 10.31 10.67
N GLN A 93 10.06 9.02 10.38
CA GLN A 93 10.30 8.00 11.39
C GLN A 93 11.64 8.24 12.11
N PRO A 94 11.66 8.39 13.44
CA PRO A 94 12.90 8.54 14.19
C PRO A 94 13.87 7.39 13.93
N ASP A 95 15.12 7.73 13.63
CA ASP A 95 16.20 6.76 13.39
C ASP A 95 17.47 7.23 14.09
N PRO A 96 17.80 6.72 15.28
CA PRO A 96 18.99 7.13 16.01
C PRO A 96 20.29 6.69 15.31
N GLU A 97 20.23 5.72 14.39
CA GLU A 97 21.38 5.31 13.58
C GLU A 97 21.63 6.24 12.39
N ASN A 98 20.67 7.12 12.05
CA ASN A 98 20.87 8.16 11.07
C ASN A 98 21.37 9.45 11.74
N TYR A 99 22.69 9.54 11.97
CA TYR A 99 23.32 10.66 12.67
C TYR A 99 23.21 12.01 11.95
N HIS A 100 22.80 12.04 10.68
CA HIS A 100 22.68 13.28 9.91
C HIS A 100 21.35 13.99 10.17
N SER A 101 20.24 13.25 10.12
CA SER A 101 18.88 13.80 10.24
C SER A 101 18.15 13.39 11.52
N GLY A 102 18.55 12.29 12.16
CA GLY A 102 17.85 11.67 13.28
C GLY A 102 16.51 11.01 12.89
N TYR A 103 16.22 10.91 11.59
CA TYR A 103 15.01 10.29 11.05
C TYR A 103 15.27 9.70 9.66
N LEU A 104 14.42 8.77 9.25
CA LEU A 104 14.34 8.27 7.87
C LEU A 104 12.95 8.55 7.30
N LEU A 105 12.93 9.09 6.09
CA LEU A 105 11.70 9.23 5.30
C LEU A 105 11.46 7.98 4.46
N PRO A 106 10.21 7.70 4.04
CA PRO A 106 9.95 6.70 3.03
C PRO A 106 10.79 6.96 1.78
N PHE A 107 11.38 5.91 1.21
CA PHE A 107 12.24 6.02 0.04
C PHE A 107 11.83 5.04 -1.06
N HIS A 108 12.07 5.46 -2.29
CA HIS A 108 11.68 4.71 -3.47
C HIS A 108 12.64 3.54 -3.72
N LEU A 109 12.06 2.35 -3.89
CA LEU A 109 12.72 1.11 -4.25
C LEU A 109 12.65 0.91 -5.78
N ASP A 110 13.68 1.40 -6.49
CA ASP A 110 13.72 1.34 -7.95
C ASP A 110 14.11 -0.06 -8.46
N THR A 111 13.15 -0.75 -9.09
CA THR A 111 13.30 -2.11 -9.63
C THR A 111 14.09 -2.18 -10.93
N LYS A 112 14.34 -1.04 -11.60
CA LYS A 112 15.15 -0.99 -12.84
C LYS A 112 16.63 -0.90 -12.56
N THR A 113 17.00 -0.27 -11.44
CA THR A 113 18.40 0.00 -11.08
C THR A 113 18.88 -0.82 -9.89
N THR A 114 17.97 -1.46 -9.15
CA THR A 114 18.31 -2.27 -7.97
C THR A 114 17.53 -3.59 -7.95
N ASN A 115 17.98 -4.53 -7.11
CA ASN A 115 17.25 -5.78 -6.83
C ASN A 115 16.08 -5.58 -5.86
N ALA A 116 15.34 -4.48 -5.99
CA ALA A 116 14.24 -4.10 -5.10
C ALA A 116 13.10 -5.12 -5.02
N GLN A 117 12.99 -6.06 -5.97
CA GLN A 117 12.03 -7.17 -5.86
C GLN A 117 12.49 -8.28 -4.91
N LYS A 118 13.81 -8.38 -4.63
CA LYS A 118 14.43 -9.36 -3.73
C LYS A 118 14.77 -8.74 -2.38
N LEU A 119 13.85 -7.93 -1.84
CA LEU A 119 14.03 -7.36 -0.52
C LEU A 119 14.00 -8.44 0.56
N PRO A 120 14.84 -8.33 1.60
CA PRO A 120 14.73 -9.19 2.76
C PRO A 120 13.35 -9.00 3.41
N SER A 121 12.82 -10.06 3.99
CA SER A 121 11.58 -9.97 4.77
C SER A 121 11.89 -9.22 6.06
N THR A 122 11.10 -8.19 6.35
CA THR A 122 11.16 -7.47 7.62
C THR A 122 10.23 -8.12 8.63
N SER A 123 10.56 -8.01 9.92
CA SER A 123 9.82 -8.69 10.96
C SER A 123 8.37 -8.22 11.07
N HIS A 124 7.45 -9.14 10.88
CA HIS A 124 6.01 -8.96 11.05
C HIS A 124 5.50 -9.70 12.28
N ALA A 125 6.39 -9.99 13.24
CA ALA A 125 6.05 -10.61 14.50
C ALA A 125 5.23 -9.67 15.40
N TRP A 126 4.31 -10.24 16.19
CA TRP A 126 3.42 -9.51 17.09
C TRP A 126 4.13 -8.45 17.94
N ASN A 127 5.20 -8.85 18.62
CA ASN A 127 5.95 -7.96 19.52
C ASN A 127 6.56 -6.76 18.77
N VAL A 128 7.18 -7.00 17.63
CA VAL A 128 7.83 -5.94 16.82
C VAL A 128 6.79 -4.97 16.31
N GLN A 129 5.67 -5.48 15.78
CA GLN A 129 4.60 -4.66 15.24
C GLN A 129 3.93 -3.80 16.33
N HIS A 130 3.73 -4.35 17.54
CA HIS A 130 3.16 -3.59 18.66
C HIS A 130 4.10 -2.53 19.22
N ILE A 131 5.42 -2.77 19.21
CA ILE A 131 6.43 -1.73 19.52
C ILE A 131 6.36 -0.64 18.46
N ALA A 132 6.39 -0.99 17.18
CA ALA A 132 6.34 -0.04 16.07
C ALA A 132 5.08 0.86 16.11
N TRP A 133 3.91 0.25 16.38
CA TRP A 133 2.64 0.95 16.53
C TRP A 133 2.60 1.89 17.73
N ASN A 134 3.29 1.53 18.81
CA ASN A 134 3.51 2.34 20.00
C ASN A 134 2.23 2.97 20.60
N GLY A 135 1.16 2.17 20.73
CA GLY A 135 -0.12 2.63 21.25
C GLY A 135 -0.82 3.66 20.35
N GLY A 136 -0.60 3.58 19.03
CA GLY A 136 -1.17 4.49 18.04
C GLY A 136 -0.33 5.72 17.74
N ARG A 137 0.82 5.90 18.41
CA ARG A 137 1.74 7.01 18.11
C ARG A 137 2.49 6.84 16.80
N MET A 138 2.67 5.60 16.34
CA MET A 138 3.29 5.27 15.06
C MET A 138 4.68 5.89 14.87
N ASP A 139 5.48 6.01 15.93
CA ASP A 139 6.78 6.71 15.95
C ASP A 139 7.97 5.80 16.26
N GLN A 140 7.77 4.47 16.20
CA GLN A 140 8.79 3.47 16.55
C GLN A 140 9.03 2.43 15.44
N TRP A 141 8.62 2.66 14.19
CA TRP A 141 8.81 1.66 13.13
C TRP A 141 10.28 1.30 12.96
N LEU A 142 11.15 2.29 12.77
CA LEU A 142 12.57 1.97 12.64
C LEU A 142 13.17 1.43 13.93
N LEU A 143 12.90 2.05 15.08
CA LEU A 143 13.41 1.55 16.36
C LEU A 143 13.04 0.09 16.60
N ALA A 144 11.79 -0.30 16.39
CA ALA A 144 11.33 -1.68 16.56
C ALA A 144 12.07 -2.64 15.62
N HIS A 145 12.24 -2.26 14.36
CA HIS A 145 12.89 -3.10 13.36
C HIS A 145 14.41 -3.14 13.50
N ARG A 146 15.08 -2.09 14.00
CA ARG A 146 16.52 -2.10 14.31
C ARG A 146 16.87 -3.18 15.33
N LEU A 147 15.98 -3.43 16.30
CA LEU A 147 16.17 -4.47 17.33
C LEU A 147 16.21 -5.90 16.76
N VAL A 148 15.60 -6.14 15.60
CA VAL A 148 15.39 -7.51 15.07
C VAL A 148 15.96 -7.71 13.67
N ASP A 149 15.73 -6.77 12.76
CA ASP A 149 16.12 -6.82 11.36
C ASP A 149 17.49 -6.17 11.10
N LYS A 150 18.02 -5.43 12.09
CA LYS A 150 19.37 -4.84 12.11
C LYS A 150 19.63 -3.99 10.86
N GLU A 151 20.64 -4.33 10.06
CA GLU A 151 21.00 -3.62 8.83
C GLU A 151 19.86 -3.57 7.79
N ASN A 152 18.89 -4.48 7.89
CA ASN A 152 17.72 -4.54 7.00
C ASN A 152 16.55 -3.69 7.48
N ALA A 153 16.60 -3.13 8.69
CA ALA A 153 15.53 -2.32 9.26
C ALA A 153 15.10 -1.14 8.34
N PRO A 154 15.99 -0.42 7.63
CA PRO A 154 15.59 0.64 6.72
C PRO A 154 14.56 0.21 5.66
N TYR A 155 14.55 -1.07 5.27
CA TYR A 155 13.64 -1.55 4.23
C TYR A 155 12.15 -1.44 4.60
N VAL A 156 11.80 -1.28 5.88
CA VAL A 156 10.40 -1.00 6.28
C VAL A 156 9.90 0.36 5.78
N MET A 157 10.82 1.27 5.46
CA MET A 157 10.53 2.59 4.89
C MET A 157 10.58 2.59 3.36
N GLY A 158 10.93 1.47 2.73
CA GLY A 158 10.95 1.36 1.29
C GLY A 158 9.53 1.29 0.71
N TYR A 159 9.29 1.94 -0.43
CA TYR A 159 8.05 1.83 -1.19
C TYR A 159 8.30 1.68 -2.70
N PHE A 160 7.34 1.10 -3.40
CA PHE A 160 7.31 1.03 -4.86
C PHE A 160 6.54 2.18 -5.47
N LYS A 161 6.92 2.55 -6.69
CA LYS A 161 6.12 3.41 -7.56
C LYS A 161 5.39 2.58 -8.61
N ARG A 162 4.54 3.28 -9.36
CA ARG A 162 3.78 2.72 -10.49
C ARG A 162 4.66 1.97 -11.48
N GLU A 163 5.87 2.47 -11.74
CA GLU A 163 6.77 1.87 -12.71
C GLU A 163 7.38 0.54 -12.23
N ASP A 164 7.40 0.29 -10.92
CA ASP A 164 7.97 -0.92 -10.32
C ASP A 164 6.96 -2.07 -10.26
N ILE A 165 5.70 -1.73 -10.03
CA ILE A 165 4.59 -2.69 -9.92
C ILE A 165 3.40 -2.28 -10.82
N PRO A 166 3.62 -2.15 -12.14
CA PRO A 166 2.63 -1.60 -13.08
C PRO A 166 1.34 -2.41 -13.14
N PHE A 167 1.41 -3.72 -12.90
CA PHE A 167 0.22 -4.58 -12.81
C PHE A 167 -0.70 -4.16 -11.65
N HIS A 168 -0.15 -3.92 -10.46
CA HIS A 168 -0.91 -3.55 -9.26
C HIS A 168 -1.56 -2.18 -9.41
N TYR A 169 -0.82 -1.21 -9.95
CA TYR A 169 -1.38 0.12 -10.23
C TYR A 169 -2.44 0.09 -11.33
N ALA A 170 -2.29 -0.74 -12.35
CA ALA A 170 -3.31 -0.91 -13.39
C ALA A 170 -4.63 -1.47 -12.81
N LEU A 171 -4.55 -2.38 -11.83
CA LEU A 171 -5.73 -2.86 -11.12
C LEU A 171 -6.34 -1.75 -10.25
N ALA A 172 -5.53 -1.00 -9.51
CA ALA A 172 -6.01 0.10 -8.66
C ALA A 172 -6.67 1.24 -9.46
N ASP A 173 -6.20 1.51 -10.68
CA ASP A 173 -6.82 2.50 -11.57
C ASP A 173 -8.15 2.01 -12.16
N ALA A 174 -8.26 0.69 -12.38
CA ALA A 174 -9.41 0.09 -13.04
C ALA A 174 -10.55 -0.28 -12.08
N PHE A 175 -10.22 -0.47 -10.81
CA PHE A 175 -11.13 -0.99 -9.79
C PHE A 175 -11.12 -0.16 -8.53
N THR A 176 -12.01 -0.52 -7.61
CA THR A 176 -12.02 0.05 -6.27
C THR A 176 -10.81 -0.43 -5.47
N ILE A 177 -10.11 0.50 -4.85
CA ILE A 177 -9.09 0.25 -3.83
C ILE A 177 -9.59 0.76 -2.48
N CYS A 178 -9.29 0.02 -1.40
CA CYS A 178 -9.68 0.37 -0.04
C CYS A 178 -8.44 0.82 0.74
N ASP A 179 -8.27 2.12 0.93
CA ASP A 179 -7.13 2.71 1.66
C ASP A 179 -7.32 2.74 3.19
N SER A 180 -8.42 2.17 3.70
CA SER A 180 -8.69 1.91 5.14
C SER A 180 -8.85 0.43 5.47
N TYR A 181 -8.29 -0.46 4.65
CA TYR A 181 -8.36 -1.88 4.90
C TYR A 181 -7.21 -2.32 5.82
N HIS A 182 -7.55 -2.74 7.04
CA HIS A 182 -6.57 -3.13 8.06
C HIS A 182 -6.59 -4.65 8.27
N CYS A 183 -5.43 -5.19 8.67
CA CYS A 183 -5.36 -6.55 9.18
C CYS A 183 -6.21 -6.70 10.44
N SER A 184 -6.80 -7.87 10.65
CA SER A 184 -7.62 -8.15 11.84
C SER A 184 -6.75 -8.18 13.10
N VAL A 185 -5.49 -8.60 12.97
CA VAL A 185 -4.51 -8.62 14.03
C VAL A 185 -3.21 -7.98 13.55
N LEU A 186 -2.68 -7.06 14.33
CA LEU A 186 -1.34 -6.50 14.14
C LEU A 186 -0.28 -7.56 14.47
N GLY A 187 0.13 -8.31 13.46
CA GLY A 187 1.02 -9.45 13.66
C GLY A 187 1.18 -10.28 12.39
N PRO A 188 1.64 -11.53 12.54
CA PRO A 188 2.16 -12.28 11.41
C PRO A 188 1.06 -12.91 10.54
N THR A 189 1.48 -13.66 9.51
CA THR A 189 0.59 -14.28 8.51
C THR A 189 -0.43 -15.24 9.12
N GLY A 190 -0.02 -16.11 10.04
CA GLY A 190 -0.87 -17.17 10.61
C GLY A 190 -2.21 -16.66 11.19
N PRO A 191 -2.18 -15.75 12.18
CA PRO A 191 -3.40 -15.17 12.76
C PRO A 191 -4.32 -14.51 11.72
N ASN A 192 -3.76 -13.72 10.80
CA ASN A 192 -4.55 -13.01 9.79
C ASN A 192 -5.15 -13.94 8.73
N ARG A 193 -4.49 -15.06 8.40
CA ARG A 193 -5.05 -16.09 7.53
C ARG A 193 -6.24 -16.81 8.20
N LEU A 194 -6.16 -17.05 9.51
CA LEU A 194 -7.30 -17.61 10.25
C LEU A 194 -8.49 -16.65 10.28
N TYR A 195 -8.25 -15.36 10.54
CA TYR A 195 -9.31 -14.34 10.43
C TYR A 195 -9.93 -14.29 9.03
N TYR A 196 -9.10 -14.36 7.98
CA TYR A 196 -9.59 -14.36 6.60
C TYR A 196 -10.52 -15.54 6.29
N MET A 197 -10.22 -16.72 6.83
CA MET A 197 -10.99 -17.94 6.57
C MET A 197 -12.18 -18.13 7.52
N THR A 198 -12.07 -17.67 8.77
CA THR A 198 -12.99 -18.06 9.86
C THR A 198 -13.56 -16.88 10.64
N GLY A 199 -13.01 -15.67 10.49
CA GLY A 199 -13.40 -14.50 11.26
C GLY A 199 -12.87 -14.44 12.69
N MET A 200 -12.04 -15.40 13.13
CA MET A 200 -11.48 -15.44 14.49
C MET A 200 -10.13 -16.17 14.59
N ILE A 201 -9.49 -16.10 15.75
CA ILE A 201 -8.25 -16.83 16.08
C ILE A 201 -8.40 -17.77 17.28
N ASP A 202 -9.64 -18.07 17.69
CA ASP A 202 -9.97 -18.79 18.93
C ASP A 202 -9.39 -18.09 20.19
N PRO A 203 -9.87 -16.87 20.52
CA PRO A 203 -9.34 -16.08 21.63
C PRO A 203 -9.46 -16.79 22.98
N ASP A 204 -10.48 -17.64 23.15
CA ASP A 204 -10.76 -18.38 24.38
C ASP A 204 -9.98 -19.71 24.47
N GLY A 205 -9.24 -20.08 23.43
CA GLY A 205 -8.37 -21.26 23.41
C GLY A 205 -9.11 -22.60 23.47
N THR A 206 -10.39 -22.63 23.08
CA THR A 206 -11.24 -23.82 23.14
C THR A 206 -10.87 -24.88 22.10
N SER A 207 -10.11 -24.51 21.07
CA SER A 207 -9.73 -25.33 19.91
C SER A 207 -8.27 -25.14 19.50
N GLY A 208 -7.38 -24.81 20.46
CA GLY A 208 -5.93 -24.70 20.24
C GLY A 208 -5.41 -23.29 19.91
N GLY A 209 -6.23 -22.26 20.06
CA GLY A 209 -5.85 -20.84 20.05
C GLY A 209 -5.48 -20.27 21.43
N PRO A 210 -5.32 -18.94 21.55
CA PRO A 210 -5.31 -17.96 20.47
C PRO A 210 -4.08 -18.12 19.58
N SER A 211 -4.29 -18.14 18.26
CA SER A 211 -3.18 -18.08 17.32
C SER A 211 -2.64 -16.66 17.24
N THR A 212 -1.46 -16.42 17.83
CA THR A 212 -0.76 -15.12 17.81
C THR A 212 0.60 -15.18 17.11
N ARG A 213 1.02 -16.38 16.67
CA ARG A 213 2.34 -16.64 16.10
C ARG A 213 2.24 -17.28 14.72
N LEU A 214 3.32 -17.21 13.95
CA LEU A 214 3.53 -18.14 12.85
C LEU A 214 3.80 -19.52 13.45
N ARG A 215 2.91 -20.49 13.21
CA ARG A 215 3.30 -21.90 13.34
C ARG A 215 4.04 -22.27 12.08
N THR A 216 5.36 -22.38 12.16
CA THR A 216 6.12 -23.17 11.19
C THR A 216 5.66 -24.62 11.32
N TYR A 217 5.17 -25.18 10.22
CA TYR A 217 4.95 -26.62 10.10
C TYR A 217 6.28 -27.37 10.17
#